data_AF-A0A7W4EG68-F1
#
_entry.id   AF-A0A7W4EG68-F1
#
_cell.length_a   1.000
_cell.length_b   1.000
_cell.length_c   1.000
_cell.angle_alpha   90.00
_cell.angle_beta   90.00
_cell.angle_gamma   90.00
#
_symmetry.space_group_name_H-M   'P 1'
#
loop_
_entity.id
_entity.type
_entity.pdbx_description
1 polymer ?
#
loop_
_entity_poly.entity_id
_entity_poly.type
_entity_poly.pdbx_seq_one_letter_code
_entity_poly.pdbx_strand_id
1 'polypeptide(L)'
;MKKKLIRIGLTSVLLLVAWLTERNCNLPIWQILIIYLIPYLLISYDVLHEAVEGIMEGDPFDENFLMAVATIGAFIVGFLPNGEPQFLEGVFVVLFFQIGELFEHYAKDKTRDSISDLMDIHPDTANVLRNGESIVVNPSTIAVGEVVVIKPGEKIPLDGEVIEGSSSLNTVALTGESVPKDVAFGDSVISGCVNISGVLKVKVNKTFSNSTASRILNLVEEASKSKSKSESFIRRFARIYTPIVVISALFLAFIPPFFAASYTDALFTWLYRALTFLIVSCPCALVISIPLSFFCGIGGAGHVGILIKGGNYMEALARIKTIVFDKTGTLTRGVFEVESIHPNNISEQELLHLAAHVEQYSTHPIATALCNAYKDNSCDCKVENIKEIAGQGIS
;
A
#
# COMPACT_ATOMS: atom_id res chain seq x y z
N MET A 1 2.98 17.81 1.70
CA MET A 1 4.44 18.02 1.58
C MET A 1 4.89 19.47 1.32
N LYS A 2 4.58 20.12 0.17
CA LYS A 2 5.16 21.45 -0.18
C LYS A 2 4.98 22.54 0.90
N LYS A 3 3.80 22.64 1.51
CA LYS A 3 3.54 23.61 2.60
C LYS A 3 4.40 23.36 3.85
N LYS A 4 4.55 22.09 4.27
CA LYS A 4 5.36 21.69 5.45
C LYS A 4 6.85 22.00 5.23
N LEU A 5 7.35 21.74 4.02
CA LEU A 5 8.74 22.02 3.61
C LEU A 5 9.04 23.53 3.59
N ILE A 6 8.09 24.34 3.12
CA ILE A 6 8.18 25.81 3.19
C ILE A 6 8.19 26.29 4.64
N ARG A 7 7.32 25.75 5.51
CA ARG A 7 7.28 26.10 6.93
C ARG A 7 8.58 25.78 7.64
N ILE A 8 9.14 24.58 7.43
CA ILE A 8 10.44 24.18 8.00
C ILE A 8 11.55 25.13 7.52
N GLY A 9 11.65 25.38 6.20
CA GLY A 9 12.68 26.26 5.65
C GLY A 9 12.59 27.69 6.18
N LEU A 10 11.38 28.24 6.23
CA LEU A 10 11.14 29.59 6.73
C LEU A 10 11.40 29.70 8.24
N THR A 11 11.02 28.68 9.02
CA THR A 11 11.31 28.61 10.46
C THR A 11 12.82 28.58 10.72
N SER A 12 13.58 27.77 9.97
CA SER A 12 15.04 27.71 10.12
C SER A 12 15.71 29.07 9.87
N VAL A 13 15.23 29.82 8.88
CA VAL A 13 15.71 31.19 8.60
C VAL A 13 15.33 32.14 9.73
N LEU A 14 14.07 32.13 10.17
CA LEU A 14 13.60 32.97 11.26
C LEU A 14 14.31 32.66 12.59
N LEU A 15 14.60 31.40 12.86
CA LEU A 15 15.34 30.94 14.04
C LEU A 15 16.79 31.45 14.01
N LEU A 16 17.43 31.42 12.85
CA LEU A 16 18.78 31.96 12.67
C LEU A 16 18.80 33.48 12.85
N VAL A 17 17.79 34.19 12.35
CA VAL A 17 17.61 35.63 12.58
C VAL A 17 17.36 35.92 14.06
N ALA A 18 16.50 35.14 14.72
CA ALA A 18 16.22 35.26 16.15
C ALA A 18 17.49 35.11 16.99
N TRP A 19 18.28 34.06 16.72
CA TRP A 19 19.54 33.79 17.40
C TRP A 19 20.59 34.88 17.16
N LEU A 20 20.73 35.38 15.92
CA LEU A 20 21.62 36.50 15.63
C LEU A 20 21.19 37.78 16.35
N THR A 21 19.89 38.02 16.46
CA THR A 21 19.34 39.20 17.12
C THR A 21 19.57 39.13 18.62
N GLU A 22 19.32 37.99 19.25
CA GLU A 22 19.62 37.75 20.66
C GLU A 22 21.11 37.93 20.98
N ARG A 23 22.00 37.45 20.11
CA ARG A 23 23.45 37.53 20.33
C ARG A 23 24.04 38.93 20.11
N ASN A 24 23.49 39.69 19.16
CA ASN A 24 24.05 40.99 18.76
C ASN A 24 23.31 42.18 19.39
N CYS A 25 22.05 42.01 19.77
CA CYS A 25 21.23 43.05 20.37
C CYS A 25 20.92 42.65 21.81
N ASN A 26 21.38 43.44 22.77
CA ASN A 26 21.11 43.23 24.19
C ASN A 26 19.66 43.66 24.54
N LEU A 27 18.69 42.92 24.01
CA LEU A 27 17.26 43.22 24.14
C LEU A 27 16.70 42.67 25.46
N PRO A 28 15.67 43.30 26.04
CA PRO A 28 14.95 42.74 27.17
C PRO A 28 14.24 41.42 26.80
N ILE A 29 14.10 40.54 27.79
CA ILE A 29 13.52 39.19 27.65
C ILE A 29 12.17 39.19 26.91
N TRP A 30 11.29 40.15 27.19
CA TRP A 30 9.99 40.26 26.52
C TRP A 30 10.10 40.49 25.01
N GLN A 31 11.11 41.23 24.53
CA GLN A 31 11.33 41.43 23.11
C GLN A 31 11.93 40.17 22.47
N ILE A 32 12.84 39.49 23.17
CA ILE A 32 13.39 38.20 22.74
C ILE A 32 12.25 37.17 22.62
N LEU A 33 11.33 37.12 23.58
CA LEU A 33 10.15 36.26 23.50
C LEU A 33 9.35 36.52 22.22
N ILE A 34 9.03 37.78 21.89
CA ILE A 34 8.25 38.10 20.69
C ILE A 34 8.97 37.60 19.43
N ILE A 35 10.30 37.76 19.38
CA ILE A 35 11.13 37.31 18.26
C ILE A 35 11.07 35.78 18.11
N TYR A 36 11.16 35.02 19.20
CA TYR A 36 11.10 33.54 19.17
C TYR A 36 9.68 32.98 19.05
N LEU A 37 8.66 33.74 19.47
CA LEU A 37 7.26 33.32 19.37
C LEU A 37 6.80 33.21 17.91
N ILE A 38 7.33 34.06 17.02
CA ILE A 38 7.01 34.02 15.59
C ILE A 38 7.42 32.69 14.93
N PRO A 39 8.70 32.26 14.95
CA PRO A 39 9.09 30.96 14.41
C PRO A 39 8.46 29.80 15.19
N TYR A 40 8.25 29.94 16.50
CA TYR A 40 7.54 28.92 17.29
C TYR A 40 6.14 28.66 16.75
N LEU A 41 5.28 29.69 16.69
CA LEU A 41 3.89 29.52 16.25
C LEU A 41 3.79 29.02 14.81
N LEU A 42 4.76 29.37 13.96
CA LEU A 42 4.78 28.93 12.58
C LEU A 42 5.05 27.43 12.42
N ILE A 43 5.96 26.88 13.22
CA ILE A 43 6.37 25.47 13.15
C ILE A 43 5.54 24.57 14.07
N SER A 44 5.04 25.11 15.19
CA SER A 44 4.21 24.37 16.14
C SER A 44 2.73 24.38 15.81
N TYR A 45 2.27 25.13 14.78
CA TYR A 45 0.86 25.21 14.41
C TYR A 45 0.18 23.83 14.28
N ASP A 46 0.81 22.91 13.54
CA ASP A 46 0.25 21.57 13.31
C ASP A 46 0.22 20.76 14.62
N VAL A 47 1.32 20.80 15.40
CA VAL A 47 1.45 20.11 16.69
C VAL A 47 0.43 20.61 17.72
N LEU A 48 0.28 21.93 17.85
CA LEU A 48 -0.65 22.55 18.79
C LEU A 48 -2.10 22.28 18.40
N HIS A 49 -2.40 22.30 17.09
CA HIS A 49 -3.73 21.97 16.60
C HIS A 49 -4.09 20.51 16.91
N GLU A 50 -3.20 19.57 16.57
CA GLU A 50 -3.43 18.14 16.82
C GLU A 50 -3.53 17.83 18.32
N ALA A 51 -2.71 18.47 19.17
CA ALA A 51 -2.82 18.34 20.62
C ALA A 51 -4.18 18.82 21.16
N VAL A 52 -4.72 19.93 20.64
CA VAL A 52 -6.05 20.44 21.04
C VAL A 52 -7.15 19.51 20.55
N GLU A 53 -7.06 19.04 19.32
CA GLU A 53 -8.02 18.10 18.73
C GLU A 53 -8.06 16.79 19.53
N GLY A 54 -6.90 16.21 19.86
CA GLY A 54 -6.81 15.00 20.69
C GLY A 54 -7.43 15.16 22.08
N ILE A 55 -7.29 16.34 22.70
CA ILE A 55 -7.98 16.66 23.97
C ILE A 55 -9.50 16.71 23.77
N MET A 56 -9.98 17.31 22.69
CA MET A 56 -11.41 17.41 22.39
C MET A 56 -12.04 16.04 22.07
N GLU A 57 -11.30 15.14 21.43
CA GLU A 57 -11.76 13.80 21.06
C GLU A 57 -11.67 12.78 22.21
N GLY A 58 -11.03 13.13 23.32
CA GLY A 58 -10.90 12.28 24.50
C GLY A 58 -9.72 11.31 24.47
N ASP A 59 -8.75 11.49 23.57
CA ASP A 59 -7.45 10.78 23.56
C ASP A 59 -6.29 11.80 23.69
N PRO A 60 -6.19 12.55 24.82
CA PRO A 60 -5.26 13.67 24.97
C PRO A 60 -3.79 13.26 25.09
N PHE A 61 -3.49 11.97 25.25
CA PHE A 61 -2.16 11.49 25.58
C PHE A 61 -1.43 10.93 24.36
N ASP A 62 -1.16 11.81 23.39
CA ASP A 62 -0.38 11.52 22.19
C ASP A 62 0.97 12.25 22.18
N GLU A 63 1.77 12.03 21.13
CA GLU A 63 3.08 12.66 20.98
C GLU A 63 3.00 14.18 20.78
N ASN A 64 1.94 14.65 20.13
CA ASN A 64 1.69 16.08 19.93
C ASN A 64 1.41 16.80 21.24
N PHE A 65 0.65 16.19 22.15
CA PHE A 65 0.42 16.71 23.49
C PHE A 65 1.71 16.80 24.30
N LEU A 66 2.56 15.77 24.26
CA LEU A 66 3.87 15.79 24.92
C LEU A 66 4.74 16.94 24.38
N MET A 67 4.78 17.08 23.05
CA MET A 67 5.53 18.12 22.38
C MET A 67 4.99 19.52 22.71
N ALA A 68 3.67 19.69 22.72
CA ALA A 68 3.01 20.94 23.09
C ALA A 68 3.32 21.34 24.53
N VAL A 69 3.10 20.43 25.50
CA VAL A 69 3.37 20.69 26.92
C VAL A 69 4.84 21.00 27.17
N ALA A 70 5.75 20.22 26.57
CA ALA A 70 7.18 20.42 26.74
C ALA A 70 7.65 21.78 26.21
N THR A 71 7.18 22.15 25.02
CA THR A 71 7.66 23.36 24.32
C THR A 71 7.01 24.62 24.86
N ILE A 72 5.71 24.58 25.20
CA ILE A 72 5.06 25.66 25.96
C ILE A 72 5.73 25.81 27.33
N GLY A 73 6.04 24.69 27.99
CA GLY A 73 6.78 24.68 29.25
C GLY A 73 8.14 25.36 29.14
N ALA A 74 8.92 25.08 28.08
CA ALA A 74 10.22 25.72 27.84
C ALA A 74 10.10 27.25 27.70
N PHE A 75 9.01 27.74 27.08
CA PHE A 75 8.73 29.18 27.00
C PHE A 75 8.31 29.79 28.34
N ILE A 76 7.57 29.05 29.18
CA ILE A 76 7.14 29.52 30.51
C ILE A 76 8.31 29.57 31.49
N VAL A 77 9.25 28.62 31.37
CA VAL A 77 10.41 28.47 32.25
C VAL A 77 11.27 29.74 32.32
N GLY A 78 11.38 30.50 31.23
CA GLY A 78 12.09 31.79 31.21
C GLY A 78 11.43 32.93 32.00
N PHE A 79 10.19 32.76 32.49
CA PHE A 79 9.49 33.76 33.31
C PHE A 79 9.44 33.38 34.80
N LEU A 80 9.99 32.22 35.16
CA LEU A 80 10.06 31.80 36.56
C LEU A 80 11.23 32.50 37.29
N PRO A 81 11.13 32.67 38.62
CA PRO A 81 12.23 33.20 39.42
C PRO A 81 13.49 32.37 39.22
N ASN A 82 14.63 33.03 38.96
CA ASN A 82 15.92 32.39 38.69
C ASN A 82 15.95 31.51 37.42
N GLY A 83 15.00 31.73 36.50
CA GLY A 83 14.91 30.96 35.28
C GLY A 83 15.66 31.56 34.10
N GLU A 84 16.48 30.73 33.45
CA GLU A 84 17.10 31.05 32.17
C GLU A 84 16.08 30.82 31.04
N PRO A 85 15.94 31.77 30.08
CA PRO A 85 15.06 31.60 28.94
C PRO A 85 15.54 30.49 28.02
N GLN A 86 14.62 29.58 27.63
CA GLN A 86 14.91 28.42 26.78
C GLN A 86 14.10 28.45 25.48
N PHE A 87 13.92 29.67 24.95
CA PHE A 87 13.11 29.87 23.74
C PHE A 87 13.74 29.16 22.55
N LEU A 88 15.06 29.21 22.43
CA LEU A 88 15.83 28.59 21.35
C LEU A 88 15.60 27.07 21.32
N GLU A 89 15.76 26.40 22.46
CA GLU A 89 15.58 24.96 22.63
C GLU A 89 14.14 24.56 22.31
N GLY A 90 13.16 25.34 22.80
CA GLY A 90 11.74 25.10 22.53
C GLY A 90 11.42 25.10 21.03
N VAL A 91 11.93 26.08 20.27
CA VAL A 91 11.70 26.11 18.82
C VAL A 91 12.51 25.04 18.07
N PHE A 92 13.76 24.79 18.48
CA PHE A 92 14.59 23.76 17.86
C PHE A 92 13.97 22.37 17.97
N VAL A 93 13.45 22.01 19.14
CA VAL A 93 12.88 20.67 19.37
C VAL A 93 11.65 20.45 18.47
N VAL A 94 10.75 21.43 18.35
CA VAL A 94 9.60 21.34 17.42
C VAL A 94 10.07 21.28 15.97
N LEU A 95 11.10 22.04 15.60
CA LEU A 95 11.68 22.02 14.26
C LEU A 95 12.21 20.61 13.91
N PHE A 96 12.97 19.99 14.81
CA PHE A 96 13.48 18.62 14.61
C PHE A 96 12.35 17.59 14.54
N PHE A 97 11.33 17.72 15.39
CA PHE A 97 10.14 16.88 15.35
C PHE A 97 9.44 16.98 13.98
N GLN A 98 9.19 18.20 13.49
CA GLN A 98 8.58 18.46 12.19
C GLN A 98 9.40 17.93 11.00
N ILE A 99 10.74 17.97 11.10
CA ILE A 99 11.63 17.32 10.12
C ILE A 99 11.47 15.79 10.17
N GLY A 100 11.41 15.20 11.35
CA GLY A 100 11.15 13.76 11.53
C GLY A 100 9.83 13.34 10.90
N GLU A 101 8.74 14.06 11.19
CA GLU A 101 7.44 13.82 10.56
C GLU A 101 7.46 14.03 9.04
N LEU A 102 8.26 14.98 8.53
CA LEU A 102 8.40 15.16 7.09
C LEU A 102 9.01 13.91 6.44
N PHE A 103 10.04 13.32 7.04
CA PHE A 103 10.64 12.08 6.55
C PHE A 103 9.66 10.91 6.63
N GLU A 104 8.87 10.83 7.71
CA GLU A 104 7.83 9.83 7.85
C GLU A 104 6.77 9.95 6.75
N HIS A 105 6.21 11.14 6.54
CA HIS A 105 5.23 11.36 5.48
C HIS A 105 5.81 11.06 4.12
N TYR A 106 7.04 11.51 3.84
CA TYR A 106 7.72 11.21 2.58
C TYR A 106 7.85 9.71 2.35
N ALA A 107 8.21 8.94 3.38
CA ALA A 107 8.38 7.49 3.25
C ALA A 107 7.03 6.76 3.08
N LYS A 108 5.98 7.20 3.77
CA LYS A 108 4.60 6.71 3.60
C LYS A 108 4.07 7.03 2.19
N ASP A 109 4.19 8.28 1.76
CA ASP A 109 3.76 8.75 0.44
C ASP A 109 4.53 8.02 -0.65
N LYS A 110 5.85 7.87 -0.54
CA LYS A 110 6.66 7.15 -1.53
C LYS A 110 6.26 5.69 -1.66
N THR A 111 5.90 5.04 -0.54
CA THR A 111 5.36 3.68 -0.58
C THR A 111 4.00 3.66 -1.29
N ARG A 112 3.11 4.58 -0.94
CA ARG A 112 1.80 4.70 -1.58
C ARG A 112 1.93 4.98 -3.08
N ASP A 113 2.91 5.78 -3.49
CA ASP A 113 3.21 6.06 -4.89
C ASP A 113 3.75 4.82 -5.59
N SER A 114 4.69 4.07 -5.00
CA SER A 114 5.14 2.79 -5.56
C SER A 114 4.00 1.78 -5.73
N ILE A 115 3.03 1.82 -4.81
CA ILE A 115 1.78 1.08 -4.94
C ILE A 115 0.90 1.67 -6.05
N SER A 116 0.81 2.99 -6.17
CA SER A 116 0.06 3.71 -7.20
C SER A 116 0.65 3.58 -8.60
N ASP A 117 1.95 3.33 -8.72
CA ASP A 117 2.61 3.02 -9.98
C ASP A 117 2.18 1.62 -10.47
N LEU A 118 1.84 0.71 -9.54
CA LEU A 118 1.07 -0.51 -9.84
C LEU A 118 -0.43 -0.21 -10.09
N MET A 119 -0.91 1.01 -9.84
CA MET A 119 -2.29 1.42 -10.15
C MET A 119 -2.44 2.04 -11.55
N ASP A 120 -1.35 2.51 -12.15
CA ASP A 120 -1.29 2.97 -13.54
C ASP A 120 -1.25 1.78 -14.53
N ILE A 121 -2.00 0.73 -14.21
CA ILE A 121 -2.20 -0.44 -15.05
C ILE A 121 -3.46 -0.25 -15.91
N HIS A 122 -4.43 0.54 -15.46
CA HIS A 122 -5.64 0.80 -16.24
C HIS A 122 -5.52 2.07 -17.11
N PRO A 123 -6.04 2.07 -18.34
CA PRO A 123 -6.16 3.28 -19.14
C PRO A 123 -7.39 4.11 -18.71
N ASP A 124 -7.30 5.44 -18.77
CA ASP A 124 -8.43 6.34 -18.46
C ASP A 124 -9.55 6.30 -19.51
N THR A 125 -9.20 5.87 -20.73
CA THR A 125 -10.09 5.83 -21.89
C THR A 125 -9.95 4.51 -22.64
N ALA A 126 -11.04 4.05 -23.23
CA ALA A 126 -11.07 2.85 -24.06
C ALA A 126 -11.83 3.11 -25.36
N ASN A 127 -11.38 2.48 -26.45
CA ASN A 127 -12.01 2.57 -27.76
C ASN A 127 -13.02 1.42 -27.91
N VAL A 128 -14.33 1.70 -27.93
CA VAL A 128 -15.38 0.69 -28.14
C VAL A 128 -15.93 0.79 -29.55
N LEU A 129 -16.11 -0.36 -30.20
CA LEU A 129 -16.75 -0.46 -31.50
C LEU A 129 -18.28 -0.56 -31.32
N ARG A 130 -19.01 0.50 -31.68
CA ARG A 130 -20.49 0.53 -31.70
C ARG A 130 -20.95 0.97 -33.09
N ASN A 131 -21.88 0.24 -33.69
CA ASN A 131 -22.40 0.53 -35.04
C ASN A 131 -21.31 0.67 -36.13
N GLY A 132 -20.19 -0.04 -35.99
CA GLY A 132 -19.06 0.02 -36.93
C GLY A 132 -18.11 1.20 -36.75
N GLU A 133 -18.40 2.13 -35.83
CA GLU A 133 -17.51 3.24 -35.49
C GLU A 133 -16.84 3.03 -34.13
N SER A 134 -15.59 3.51 -34.03
CA SER A 134 -14.81 3.47 -32.79
C SER A 134 -15.08 4.72 -31.96
N ILE A 135 -15.69 4.56 -30.80
CA ILE A 135 -16.04 5.65 -29.88
C ILE A 135 -15.14 5.56 -28.64
N VAL A 136 -14.56 6.70 -28.25
CA VAL A 136 -13.77 6.80 -27.01
C VAL A 136 -14.73 6.96 -25.83
N VAL A 137 -14.68 6.02 -24.89
CA VAL A 137 -15.53 6.02 -23.69
C VAL A 137 -14.70 5.72 -22.44
N ASN A 138 -15.29 6.01 -21.28
CA ASN A 138 -14.69 5.58 -20.01
C ASN A 138 -14.84 4.05 -19.88
N PRO A 139 -13.78 3.30 -19.52
CA PRO A 139 -13.81 1.85 -19.38
C PRO A 139 -14.92 1.32 -18.44
N SER A 140 -15.32 2.12 -17.44
CA SER A 140 -16.40 1.76 -16.50
C SER A 140 -17.79 1.66 -17.14
N THR A 141 -17.99 2.27 -18.31
CA THR A 141 -19.28 2.31 -19.02
C THR A 141 -19.45 1.20 -20.06
N ILE A 142 -18.43 0.36 -20.24
CA ILE A 142 -18.41 -0.72 -21.22
C ILE A 142 -19.11 -1.94 -20.65
N ALA A 143 -20.06 -2.48 -21.40
CA ALA A 143 -20.81 -3.67 -21.00
C ALA A 143 -20.12 -4.97 -21.46
N VAL A 144 -20.42 -6.06 -20.76
CA VAL A 144 -19.98 -7.40 -21.17
C VAL A 144 -20.58 -7.73 -22.53
N GLY A 145 -19.76 -8.27 -23.43
CA GLY A 145 -20.12 -8.60 -24.80
C GLY A 145 -19.82 -7.50 -25.83
N GLU A 146 -19.49 -6.27 -25.40
CA GLU A 146 -19.03 -5.22 -26.32
C GLU A 146 -17.63 -5.50 -26.86
N VAL A 147 -17.32 -4.91 -28.01
CA VAL A 147 -16.02 -5.08 -28.67
C VAL A 147 -15.17 -3.83 -28.45
N VAL A 148 -13.97 -4.03 -27.92
CA VAL A 148 -12.98 -2.99 -27.69
C VAL A 148 -11.86 -3.12 -28.73
N VAL A 149 -11.45 -2.00 -29.31
CA VAL A 149 -10.31 -1.92 -30.24
C VAL A 149 -9.09 -1.45 -29.48
N ILE A 150 -8.00 -2.21 -29.54
CA ILE A 150 -6.77 -1.93 -28.80
C ILE A 150 -5.64 -1.76 -29.80
N LYS A 151 -5.06 -0.57 -29.87
CA LYS A 151 -3.97 -0.24 -30.79
C LYS A 151 -2.61 -0.58 -30.18
N PRO A 152 -1.55 -0.70 -30.99
CA PRO A 152 -0.19 -0.85 -30.48
C PRO A 152 0.19 0.32 -29.56
N GLY A 153 0.78 0.01 -28.41
CA GLY A 153 1.12 0.95 -27.34
C GLY A 153 -0.01 1.22 -26.34
N GLU A 154 -1.25 0.80 -26.61
CA GLU A 154 -2.37 0.97 -25.67
C GLU A 154 -2.41 -0.14 -24.61
N LYS A 155 -2.86 0.21 -23.40
CA LYS A 155 -3.15 -0.74 -22.32
C LYS A 155 -4.48 -1.42 -22.59
N ILE A 156 -4.60 -2.70 -22.27
CA ILE A 156 -5.86 -3.44 -22.35
C ILE A 156 -6.80 -2.93 -21.24
N PRO A 157 -7.97 -2.36 -21.56
CA PRO A 157 -8.82 -1.73 -20.54
C PRO A 157 -9.63 -2.74 -19.72
N LEU A 158 -10.03 -3.86 -20.32
CA LEU A 158 -10.93 -4.85 -19.73
C LEU A 158 -10.53 -6.27 -20.13
N ASP A 159 -10.80 -7.23 -19.25
CA ASP A 159 -10.60 -8.65 -19.53
C ASP A 159 -11.57 -9.11 -20.64
N GLY A 160 -11.06 -9.91 -21.57
CA GLY A 160 -11.84 -10.36 -22.72
C GLY A 160 -11.14 -11.42 -23.55
N GLU A 161 -11.70 -11.69 -24.73
CA GLU A 161 -11.20 -12.67 -25.68
C GLU A 161 -10.95 -12.02 -27.04
N VAL A 162 -9.85 -12.36 -27.70
CA VAL A 162 -9.51 -11.83 -29.03
C VAL A 162 -10.45 -12.42 -30.07
N ILE A 163 -11.21 -11.56 -30.74
CA ILE A 163 -12.09 -11.94 -31.85
C ILE A 163 -11.50 -11.57 -33.22
N GLU A 164 -10.47 -10.72 -33.25
CA GLU A 164 -9.78 -10.36 -34.50
C GLU A 164 -8.39 -9.79 -34.21
N GLY A 165 -7.41 -10.15 -35.05
CA GLY A 165 -6.02 -9.70 -34.96
C GLY A 165 -5.10 -10.66 -34.22
N SER A 166 -3.81 -10.36 -34.27
CA SER A 166 -2.76 -11.02 -33.48
C SER A 166 -1.75 -9.99 -33.01
N SER A 167 -1.21 -10.16 -31.80
CA SER A 167 -0.18 -9.28 -31.27
C SER A 167 0.61 -9.95 -30.15
N SER A 168 1.67 -9.29 -29.69
CA SER A 168 2.41 -9.63 -28.48
C SER A 168 2.00 -8.67 -27.36
N LEU A 169 1.73 -9.20 -26.19
CA LEU A 169 1.34 -8.45 -25.00
C LEU A 169 2.51 -8.38 -24.02
N ASN A 170 2.81 -7.18 -23.53
CA ASN A 170 3.67 -7.01 -22.39
C ASN A 170 2.86 -7.27 -21.11
N THR A 171 3.24 -8.31 -20.38
CA THR A 171 2.60 -8.73 -19.14
C THR A 171 3.39 -8.34 -17.88
N VAL A 172 4.52 -7.63 -18.01
CA VAL A 172 5.43 -7.28 -16.89
C VAL A 172 4.68 -6.66 -15.72
N ALA A 173 3.71 -5.78 -15.99
CA ALA A 173 2.95 -5.09 -14.95
C ALA A 173 2.08 -6.02 -14.08
N LEU A 174 1.71 -7.20 -14.57
CA LEU A 174 0.82 -8.14 -13.87
C LEU A 174 1.51 -9.44 -13.46
N THR A 175 2.37 -9.99 -14.32
CA THR A 175 3.03 -11.28 -14.09
C THR A 175 4.50 -11.11 -13.70
N GLY A 176 5.11 -9.94 -13.92
CA GLY A 176 6.54 -9.72 -13.72
C GLY A 176 7.44 -10.38 -14.77
N GLU A 177 6.86 -11.09 -15.75
CA GLU A 177 7.62 -11.77 -16.79
C GLU A 177 8.02 -10.80 -17.91
N SER A 178 9.32 -10.74 -18.23
CA SER A 178 9.87 -9.83 -19.24
C SER A 178 9.64 -10.28 -20.68
N VAL A 179 9.25 -11.53 -20.90
CA VAL A 179 9.02 -12.08 -22.24
C VAL A 179 7.58 -11.76 -22.66
N PRO A 180 7.37 -11.04 -23.79
CA PRO A 180 6.04 -10.77 -24.29
C PRO A 180 5.26 -12.05 -24.58
N LYS A 181 3.96 -12.05 -24.26
CA LYS A 181 3.05 -13.15 -24.55
C LYS A 181 2.34 -12.91 -25.88
N ASP A 182 2.55 -13.79 -26.85
CA ASP A 182 1.81 -13.75 -28.11
C ASP A 182 0.35 -14.18 -27.91
N VAL A 183 -0.56 -13.47 -28.58
CA VAL A 183 -2.01 -13.73 -28.57
C VAL A 183 -2.58 -13.66 -29.99
N ALA A 184 -3.52 -14.55 -30.26
CA ALA A 184 -4.25 -14.65 -31.52
C ALA A 184 -5.76 -14.87 -31.28
N PHE A 185 -6.51 -15.09 -32.36
CA PHE A 185 -7.94 -15.36 -32.29
C PHE A 185 -8.29 -16.48 -31.29
N GLY A 186 -9.26 -16.22 -30.41
CA GLY A 186 -9.69 -17.14 -29.36
C GLY A 186 -8.89 -17.06 -28.06
N ASP A 187 -7.76 -16.36 -28.03
CA ASP A 187 -6.98 -16.23 -26.81
C ASP A 187 -7.59 -15.22 -25.84
N SER A 188 -7.50 -15.54 -24.55
CA SER A 188 -7.90 -14.64 -23.47
C SER A 188 -6.84 -13.58 -23.20
N VAL A 189 -7.29 -12.33 -23.05
CA VAL A 189 -6.48 -11.18 -22.70
C VAL A 189 -6.92 -10.57 -21.37
N ILE A 190 -5.95 -10.01 -20.65
CA ILE A 190 -6.12 -9.53 -19.29
C ILE A 190 -5.97 -8.01 -19.28
N SER A 191 -6.89 -7.33 -18.60
CA SER A 191 -6.80 -5.89 -18.34
C SER A 191 -5.46 -5.54 -17.68
N GLY A 192 -4.79 -4.52 -18.20
CA GLY A 192 -3.53 -4.04 -17.68
C GLY A 192 -2.28 -4.38 -18.46
N CYS A 193 -2.34 -5.39 -19.33
CA CYS A 193 -1.24 -5.66 -20.26
C CYS A 193 -1.10 -4.54 -21.28
N VAL A 194 0.11 -4.32 -21.79
CA VAL A 194 0.34 -3.35 -22.88
C VAL A 194 0.41 -4.10 -24.21
N ASN A 195 -0.39 -3.68 -25.17
CA ASN A 195 -0.35 -4.21 -26.53
C ASN A 195 0.89 -3.68 -27.27
N ILE A 196 1.70 -4.54 -27.90
CA ILE A 196 3.01 -4.12 -28.44
C ILE A 196 2.96 -3.86 -29.95
N SER A 197 2.29 -4.70 -30.74
CA SER A 197 2.57 -4.80 -32.18
C SER A 197 1.36 -4.61 -33.10
N GLY A 198 0.29 -5.39 -32.92
CA GLY A 198 -0.86 -5.48 -33.81
C GLY A 198 -2.10 -4.85 -33.22
N VAL A 199 -3.10 -4.54 -34.05
CA VAL A 199 -4.40 -4.08 -33.55
C VAL A 199 -5.22 -5.31 -33.14
N LEU A 200 -5.77 -5.28 -31.93
CA LEU A 200 -6.63 -6.34 -31.40
C LEU A 200 -8.07 -5.84 -31.31
N LYS A 201 -9.03 -6.66 -31.75
CA LYS A 201 -10.43 -6.53 -31.36
C LYS A 201 -10.74 -7.56 -30.31
N VAL A 202 -11.18 -7.08 -29.15
CA VAL A 202 -11.39 -7.91 -27.97
C VAL A 202 -12.84 -7.82 -27.55
N LYS A 203 -13.51 -8.97 -27.41
CA LYS A 203 -14.85 -9.04 -26.84
C LYS A 203 -14.75 -9.08 -25.32
N VAL A 204 -15.39 -8.13 -24.65
CA VAL A 204 -15.33 -7.98 -23.19
C VAL A 204 -16.07 -9.13 -22.51
N ASN A 205 -15.40 -9.81 -21.57
CA ASN A 205 -15.98 -10.92 -20.82
C ASN A 205 -16.32 -10.55 -19.36
N LYS A 206 -15.71 -9.49 -18.81
CA LYS A 206 -15.94 -9.03 -17.43
C LYS A 206 -16.25 -7.54 -17.37
N THR A 207 -17.07 -7.15 -16.39
CA THR A 207 -17.30 -5.74 -16.06
C THR A 207 -16.04 -5.08 -15.50
N PHE A 208 -15.94 -3.75 -15.57
CA PHE A 208 -14.80 -2.99 -15.04
C PHE A 208 -14.43 -3.37 -13.60
N SER A 209 -15.41 -3.40 -12.69
CA SER A 209 -15.21 -3.77 -11.28
C SER A 209 -14.66 -5.19 -11.06
N ASN A 210 -14.88 -6.10 -12.01
CA ASN A 210 -14.45 -7.50 -11.95
C ASN A 210 -13.23 -7.78 -12.85
N SER A 211 -12.70 -6.76 -13.52
CA SER A 211 -11.48 -6.88 -14.32
C SER A 211 -10.30 -7.23 -13.42
N THR A 212 -9.30 -7.93 -13.97
CA THR A 212 -8.14 -8.38 -13.20
C THR A 212 -7.36 -7.20 -12.62
N ALA A 213 -7.13 -6.15 -13.41
CA ALA A 213 -6.50 -4.91 -12.93
C ALA A 213 -7.31 -4.27 -11.78
N SER A 214 -8.64 -4.08 -11.93
CA SER A 214 -9.46 -3.50 -10.87
C SER A 214 -9.55 -4.34 -9.60
N ARG A 215 -9.51 -5.67 -9.72
CA ARG A 215 -9.43 -6.55 -8.55
C ARG A 215 -8.10 -6.42 -7.82
N ILE A 216 -6.99 -6.33 -8.55
CA ILE A 216 -5.67 -6.08 -7.96
C ILE A 216 -5.68 -4.73 -7.23
N LEU A 217 -6.19 -3.67 -7.87
CA LEU A 217 -6.35 -2.34 -7.26
C LEU A 217 -7.12 -2.39 -5.94
N ASN A 218 -8.31 -2.98 -5.95
CA ASN A 218 -9.15 -3.08 -4.75
C ASN A 218 -8.46 -3.89 -3.65
N LEU A 219 -7.79 -4.99 -3.99
CA LEU A 219 -7.07 -5.82 -3.03
C LEU A 219 -5.89 -5.08 -2.40
N VAL A 220 -5.16 -4.28 -3.18
CA VAL A 220 -4.06 -3.44 -2.72
C VAL A 220 -4.56 -2.33 -1.79
N GLU A 221 -5.68 -1.69 -2.14
CA GLU A 221 -6.25 -0.61 -1.32
C GLU A 221 -6.83 -1.15 -0.01
N GLU A 222 -7.52 -2.30 -0.06
CA GLU A 222 -7.99 -3.02 1.12
C GLU A 222 -6.81 -3.52 1.98
N ALA A 223 -5.72 -3.97 1.36
CA ALA A 223 -4.52 -4.38 2.06
C ALA A 223 -3.92 -3.27 2.92
N SER A 224 -3.87 -2.05 2.36
CA SER A 224 -3.39 -0.86 3.07
C SER A 224 -4.31 -0.45 4.23
N LYS A 225 -5.59 -0.84 4.22
CA LYS A 225 -6.54 -0.55 5.32
C LYS A 225 -6.43 -1.58 6.44
N SER A 226 -5.93 -2.78 6.17
CA SER A 226 -5.84 -3.86 7.16
C SER A 226 -4.58 -3.73 8.05
N LYS A 227 -4.81 -3.24 9.28
CA LYS A 227 -3.75 -2.99 10.27
C LYS A 227 -3.19 -4.28 10.87
N SER A 228 -1.87 -4.36 11.03
CA SER A 228 -1.22 -5.54 11.61
C SER A 228 -1.44 -5.65 13.14
N LYS A 229 -1.26 -6.84 13.72
CA LYS A 229 -1.24 -7.02 15.18
C LYS A 229 -0.12 -6.18 15.82
N SER A 230 1.03 -6.09 15.15
CA SER A 230 2.15 -5.24 15.57
C SER A 230 1.79 -3.75 15.56
N GLU A 231 1.03 -3.28 14.56
CA GLU A 231 0.52 -1.90 14.50
C GLU A 231 -0.53 -1.62 15.60
N SER A 232 -1.39 -2.59 15.90
CA SER A 232 -2.31 -2.48 17.04
C SER A 232 -1.57 -2.46 18.38
N PHE A 233 -0.48 -3.22 18.51
CA PHE A 233 0.34 -3.25 19.72
C PHE A 233 0.96 -1.89 20.00
N ILE A 234 1.53 -1.23 18.99
CA ILE A 234 2.19 0.05 19.20
C ILE A 234 1.22 1.17 19.57
N ARG A 235 -0.01 1.17 19.02
CA ARG A 235 -1.08 2.08 19.48
C ARG A 235 -1.45 1.83 20.94
N ARG A 236 -1.57 0.57 21.36
CA ARG A 236 -1.86 0.22 22.75
C ARG A 236 -0.71 0.59 23.68
N PHE A 237 0.53 0.41 23.23
CA PHE A 237 1.73 0.83 23.95
C PHE A 237 1.71 2.34 24.17
N ALA A 238 1.53 3.15 23.12
CA ALA A 238 1.48 4.61 23.22
C ALA A 238 0.40 5.07 24.22
N ARG A 239 -0.81 4.50 24.14
CA ARG A 239 -1.91 4.83 25.06
C ARG A 239 -1.61 4.59 26.54
N ILE A 240 -0.72 3.64 26.86
CA ILE A 240 -0.33 3.33 28.24
C ILE A 240 0.94 4.09 28.63
N TYR A 241 1.91 4.16 27.72
CA TYR A 241 3.21 4.77 27.91
C TYR A 241 3.10 6.28 28.14
N THR A 242 2.32 6.97 27.30
CA THR A 242 2.22 8.43 27.31
C THR A 242 1.67 8.97 28.64
N PRO A 243 0.56 8.45 29.21
CA PRO A 243 0.10 8.87 30.54
C PRO A 243 1.12 8.60 31.65
N ILE A 244 1.81 7.45 31.61
CA ILE A 244 2.83 7.10 32.61
C ILE A 244 3.98 8.12 32.57
N VAL A 245 4.44 8.49 31.39
CA VAL A 245 5.50 9.48 31.19
C VAL A 245 5.06 10.86 31.69
N VAL A 246 3.84 11.31 31.35
CA VAL A 246 3.32 12.61 31.81
C VAL A 246 3.20 12.65 33.33
N ILE A 247 2.63 11.61 33.94
CA ILE A 247 2.51 11.50 35.40
C ILE A 247 3.89 11.47 36.06
N SER A 248 4.84 10.73 35.48
CA SER A 248 6.22 10.68 35.98
C SER A 248 6.93 12.04 35.86
N ALA A 249 6.68 12.80 34.78
CA ALA A 249 7.21 14.14 34.60
C ALA A 249 6.63 15.11 35.64
N LEU A 250 5.33 15.01 35.95
CA LEU A 250 4.71 15.79 37.03
C LEU A 250 5.37 15.47 38.38
N PHE A 251 5.55 14.19 38.70
CA PHE A 251 6.26 13.81 39.92
C PHE A 251 7.70 14.31 39.94
N LEU A 252 8.42 14.22 38.81
CA LEU A 252 9.78 14.72 38.67
C LEU A 252 9.88 16.25 38.83
N ALA A 253 8.88 16.99 38.36
CA ALA A 253 8.83 18.44 38.47
C ALA A 253 8.58 18.90 39.92
N PHE A 254 7.68 18.23 40.64
CA PHE A 254 7.16 18.74 41.92
C PHE A 254 7.69 18.03 43.17
N ILE A 255 8.07 16.74 43.12
CA ILE A 255 8.52 16.00 44.31
C ILE A 255 9.94 16.41 44.75
N PRO A 256 10.97 16.38 43.89
CA PRO A 256 12.34 16.64 44.33
C PRO A 256 12.58 18.03 44.93
N PRO A 257 11.93 19.13 44.48
CA PRO A 257 12.04 20.44 45.12
C PRO A 257 11.67 20.47 46.61
N PHE A 258 10.82 19.57 47.10
CA PHE A 258 10.48 19.49 48.53
C PHE A 258 11.66 19.09 49.42
N PHE A 259 12.68 18.45 48.86
CA PHE A 259 13.86 18.01 49.60
C PHE A 259 15.05 18.99 49.47
N ALA A 260 14.87 20.10 48.75
CA ALA A 260 15.89 21.12 48.59
C ALA A 260 15.84 22.16 49.71
N ALA A 261 16.95 22.88 49.93
CA ALA A 261 17.03 23.94 50.94
C ALA A 261 16.09 25.13 50.63
N SER A 262 15.77 25.35 49.35
CA SER A 262 14.82 26.36 48.88
C SER A 262 13.98 25.75 47.76
N TYR A 263 12.67 25.67 47.98
CA TYR A 263 11.74 25.08 47.01
C TYR A 263 11.72 25.86 45.70
N THR A 264 11.70 27.19 45.78
CA THR A 264 11.62 28.07 44.60
C THR A 264 12.84 27.94 43.69
N ASP A 265 14.03 27.83 44.28
CA ASP A 265 15.28 27.73 43.52
C ASP A 265 15.43 26.35 42.87
N ALA A 266 14.98 25.30 43.56
CA ALA A 266 15.01 23.95 43.04
C ALA A 266 13.91 23.69 41.99
N LEU A 267 12.75 24.34 42.12
CA LEU A 267 11.60 24.14 41.22
C LEU A 267 11.98 24.39 39.76
N PHE A 268 12.74 25.45 39.47
CA PHE A 268 13.20 25.74 38.11
C PHE A 268 14.02 24.58 37.52
N THR A 269 15.01 24.12 38.28
CA THR A 269 15.92 23.05 37.83
C THR A 269 15.16 21.75 37.58
N TRP A 270 14.22 21.39 38.45
CA TRP A 270 13.45 20.16 38.34
C TRP A 270 12.33 20.24 37.30
N LEU A 271 11.72 21.42 37.12
CA LEU A 271 10.79 21.66 36.02
C LEU A 271 11.49 21.56 34.67
N TYR A 272 12.68 22.15 34.52
CA TYR A 272 13.48 22.00 33.31
C TYR A 272 13.84 20.53 33.04
N ARG A 273 14.24 19.79 34.08
CA ARG A 273 14.51 18.34 33.96
C ARG A 273 13.27 17.55 33.56
N ALA A 274 12.09 17.91 34.08
CA ALA A 274 10.83 17.28 33.73
C ALA A 274 10.42 17.55 32.28
N LEU A 275 10.57 18.78 31.80
CA LEU A 275 10.32 19.13 30.39
C LEU A 275 11.31 18.42 29.46
N THR A 276 12.60 18.40 29.82
CA THR A 276 13.62 17.63 29.09
C THR A 276 13.28 16.14 29.07
N PHE A 277 12.81 15.58 30.19
CA PHE A 277 12.35 14.20 30.28
C PHE A 277 11.16 13.91 29.35
N LEU A 278 10.18 14.82 29.27
CA LEU A 278 9.05 14.68 28.33
C LEU A 278 9.54 14.62 26.87
N ILE A 279 10.47 15.50 26.50
CA ILE A 279 11.02 15.55 25.13
C ILE A 279 11.76 14.26 24.79
N VAL A 280 12.67 13.83 25.67
CA VAL A 280 13.48 12.61 25.47
C VAL A 280 12.61 11.35 25.47
N SER A 281 11.48 11.38 26.17
CA SER A 281 10.56 10.26 26.25
C SER A 281 9.68 10.10 25.02
N CYS A 282 9.70 10.97 23.99
CA CYS A 282 8.89 10.71 22.80
C CYS A 282 9.30 9.39 22.14
N PRO A 283 8.41 8.38 22.05
CA PRO A 283 8.71 7.12 21.38
C PRO A 283 8.52 7.23 19.86
N CYS A 284 8.69 8.43 19.29
CA CYS A 284 8.44 8.80 17.90
C CYS A 284 9.02 7.75 16.92
N ALA A 285 10.31 7.41 17.06
CA ALA A 285 10.98 6.45 16.19
C ALA A 285 10.40 5.02 16.31
N LEU A 286 10.02 4.60 17.52
CA LEU A 286 9.42 3.29 17.76
C LEU A 286 8.05 3.18 17.08
N VAL A 287 7.21 4.22 17.23
CA VAL A 287 5.86 4.27 16.67
C VAL A 287 5.88 4.19 15.14
N ILE A 288 6.83 4.86 14.51
CA ILE A 288 6.97 4.94 13.05
C ILE A 288 7.60 3.68 12.44
N SER A 289 8.52 3.03 13.16
CA SER A 289 9.31 1.90 12.63
C SER A 289 8.46 0.75 12.07
N ILE A 290 7.35 0.43 12.72
CA ILE A 290 6.49 -0.72 12.38
C ILE A 290 5.70 -0.46 11.08
N PRO A 291 4.84 0.57 10.98
CA PRO A 291 4.07 0.82 9.76
C PRO A 291 5.00 1.03 8.57
N LEU A 292 6.11 1.75 8.75
CA LEU A 292 7.07 1.97 7.67
C LEU A 292 7.68 0.66 7.17
N SER A 293 8.04 -0.25 8.07
CA SER A 293 8.58 -1.57 7.68
C SER A 293 7.57 -2.40 6.88
N PHE A 294 6.29 -2.39 7.28
CA PHE A 294 5.23 -3.08 6.52
C PHE A 294 4.99 -2.44 5.16
N PHE A 295 4.96 -1.10 5.11
CA PHE A 295 4.81 -0.34 3.87
C PHE A 295 5.93 -0.69 2.88
N CYS A 296 7.18 -0.58 3.29
CA CYS A 296 8.33 -0.95 2.46
C CYS A 296 8.30 -2.43 2.04
N GLY A 297 7.92 -3.34 2.95
CA GLY A 297 7.83 -4.77 2.66
C GLY A 297 6.75 -5.12 1.63
N ILE A 298 5.55 -4.55 1.76
CA ILE A 298 4.43 -4.77 0.83
C ILE A 298 4.73 -4.13 -0.53
N GLY A 299 5.24 -2.88 -0.54
CA GLY A 299 5.63 -2.21 -1.78
C GLY A 299 6.73 -2.96 -2.51
N GLY A 300 7.77 -3.41 -1.79
CA GLY A 300 8.85 -4.21 -2.36
C GLY A 300 8.38 -5.55 -2.92
N ALA A 301 7.47 -6.24 -2.23
CA ALA A 301 6.88 -7.50 -2.71
C ALA A 301 6.06 -7.28 -4.00
N GLY A 302 5.29 -6.20 -4.06
CA GLY A 302 4.48 -5.84 -5.24
C GLY A 302 5.31 -5.64 -6.50
N HIS A 303 6.50 -5.03 -6.39
CA HIS A 303 7.41 -4.84 -7.52
C HIS A 303 7.94 -6.14 -8.16
N VAL A 304 7.85 -7.27 -7.45
CA VAL A 304 8.27 -8.60 -7.95
C VAL A 304 7.07 -9.52 -8.19
N GLY A 305 5.86 -8.96 -8.30
CA GLY A 305 4.63 -9.72 -8.57
C GLY A 305 4.07 -10.49 -7.36
N ILE A 306 4.56 -10.22 -6.15
CA ILE A 306 4.04 -10.85 -4.92
C ILE A 306 3.02 -9.93 -4.27
N LEU A 307 1.74 -10.28 -4.39
CA LEU A 307 0.64 -9.47 -3.86
C LEU A 307 0.30 -9.87 -2.41
N ILE A 308 0.58 -8.98 -1.46
CA ILE A 308 0.28 -9.17 -0.04
C ILE A 308 -0.94 -8.35 0.36
N LYS A 309 -2.00 -9.03 0.79
CA LYS A 309 -3.30 -8.43 1.18
C LYS A 309 -3.27 -7.63 2.51
N GLY A 310 -2.10 -7.27 3.03
CA GLY A 310 -1.95 -6.39 4.18
C GLY A 310 -0.96 -6.84 5.25
N GLY A 311 -0.73 -5.97 6.24
CA GLY A 311 0.32 -6.16 7.25
C GLY A 311 0.13 -7.42 8.11
N ASN A 312 -1.12 -7.81 8.41
CA ASN A 312 -1.42 -9.06 9.11
C ASN A 312 -0.93 -10.30 8.36
N TYR A 313 -1.05 -10.30 7.03
CA TYR A 313 -0.61 -11.42 6.19
C TYR A 313 0.91 -11.46 6.07
N MET A 314 1.57 -10.30 5.99
CA MET A 314 3.03 -10.21 6.05
C MET A 314 3.57 -10.77 7.37
N GLU A 315 2.93 -10.42 8.50
CA GLU A 315 3.30 -10.94 9.81
C GLU A 315 3.04 -12.46 9.93
N ALA A 316 1.95 -12.95 9.35
CA ALA A 316 1.66 -14.39 9.30
C ALA A 316 2.68 -15.16 8.44
N LEU A 317 3.05 -14.62 7.27
CA LEU A 317 4.07 -15.17 6.37
C LEU A 317 5.43 -15.25 7.07
N ALA A 318 5.82 -14.21 7.82
CA ALA A 318 7.06 -14.20 8.59
C ALA A 318 7.13 -15.28 9.68
N ARG A 319 5.98 -15.79 10.14
CA ARG A 319 5.89 -16.84 11.18
C ARG A 319 5.57 -18.22 10.62
N ILE A 320 5.41 -18.36 9.31
CA ILE A 320 5.04 -19.62 8.68
C ILE A 320 6.19 -20.64 8.85
N LYS A 321 5.83 -21.89 9.15
CA LYS A 321 6.79 -23.01 9.30
C LYS A 321 6.55 -24.14 8.32
N THR A 322 5.34 -24.20 7.78
CA THR A 322 4.87 -25.27 6.91
C THR A 322 4.09 -24.63 5.80
N ILE A 323 4.43 -24.99 4.57
CA ILE A 323 3.71 -24.59 3.37
C ILE A 323 3.08 -25.86 2.81
N VAL A 324 1.76 -25.84 2.66
CA VAL A 324 1.01 -26.92 2.02
C VAL A 324 0.55 -26.39 0.68
N PHE A 325 1.03 -27.01 -0.40
CA PHE A 325 0.65 -26.63 -1.75
C PHE A 325 -0.54 -27.47 -2.18
N ASP A 326 -1.51 -26.82 -2.82
CA ASP A 326 -2.41 -27.54 -3.71
C ASP A 326 -1.62 -28.02 -4.93
N LYS A 327 -1.98 -29.17 -5.51
CA LYS A 327 -1.27 -29.68 -6.69
C LYS A 327 -1.76 -28.95 -7.93
N THR A 328 -3.06 -29.01 -8.17
CA THR A 328 -3.66 -28.61 -9.45
C THR A 328 -3.79 -27.09 -9.50
N GLY A 329 -3.22 -26.44 -10.51
CA GLY A 329 -3.28 -24.99 -10.67
C GLY A 329 -2.30 -24.21 -9.78
N THR A 330 -1.53 -24.88 -8.92
CA THR A 330 -0.42 -24.26 -8.15
C THR A 330 0.92 -24.88 -8.53
N LEU A 331 1.07 -26.20 -8.39
CA LEU A 331 2.27 -26.92 -8.84
C LEU A 331 2.19 -27.32 -10.32
N THR A 332 0.96 -27.51 -10.82
CA THR A 332 0.70 -27.84 -12.23
C THR A 332 -0.09 -26.73 -12.90
N ARG A 333 -0.06 -26.68 -14.24
CA ARG A 333 -0.80 -25.68 -15.04
C ARG A 333 -2.32 -25.85 -14.99
N GLY A 334 -2.83 -26.94 -14.41
CA GLY A 334 -4.27 -27.22 -14.34
C GLY A 334 -4.91 -27.56 -15.70
N VAL A 335 -4.11 -27.74 -16.74
CA VAL A 335 -4.55 -28.16 -18.08
C VAL A 335 -4.05 -29.58 -18.31
N PHE A 336 -4.91 -30.44 -18.83
CA PHE A 336 -4.55 -31.80 -19.21
C PHE A 336 -4.13 -31.82 -20.69
N GLU A 337 -3.03 -32.50 -20.98
CA GLU A 337 -2.56 -32.75 -22.34
C GLU A 337 -2.26 -34.23 -22.50
N VAL A 338 -2.52 -34.77 -23.69
CA VAL A 338 -2.18 -36.15 -24.04
C VAL A 338 -0.67 -36.22 -24.30
N GLU A 339 0.07 -36.89 -23.43
CA GLU A 339 1.53 -37.04 -23.55
C GLU A 339 1.92 -38.24 -24.43
N SER A 340 1.24 -39.38 -24.25
CA SER A 340 1.52 -40.60 -24.99
C SER A 340 0.25 -41.44 -25.20
N ILE A 341 0.24 -42.21 -26.29
CA ILE A 341 -0.83 -43.13 -26.65
C ILE A 341 -0.22 -44.52 -26.78
N HIS A 342 -0.76 -45.49 -26.05
CA HIS A 342 -0.24 -46.87 -26.03
C HIS A 342 -1.34 -47.84 -26.45
N PRO A 343 -1.51 -48.09 -27.75
CA PRO A 343 -2.54 -48.99 -28.24
C PRO A 343 -2.04 -50.44 -28.25
N ASN A 344 -2.98 -51.39 -28.13
CA ASN A 344 -2.67 -52.82 -28.21
C ASN A 344 -2.95 -53.39 -29.61
N ASN A 345 -4.24 -53.48 -29.98
CA ASN A 345 -4.69 -54.16 -31.21
C ASN A 345 -5.15 -53.19 -32.32
N ILE A 346 -5.07 -51.89 -32.07
CA ILE A 346 -5.52 -50.82 -32.98
C ILE A 346 -4.39 -49.80 -33.17
N SER A 347 -4.54 -48.88 -34.12
CA SER A 347 -3.56 -47.80 -34.28
C SER A 347 -3.71 -46.71 -33.20
N GLU A 348 -2.66 -45.92 -32.97
CA GLU A 348 -2.72 -44.77 -32.03
C GLU A 348 -3.82 -43.77 -32.43
N GLN A 349 -3.92 -43.50 -33.73
CA GLN A 349 -4.94 -42.61 -34.29
C GLN A 349 -6.35 -43.15 -34.09
N GLU A 350 -6.55 -44.46 -34.26
CA GLU A 350 -7.84 -45.11 -34.09
C GLU A 350 -8.26 -45.16 -32.61
N LEU A 351 -7.33 -45.41 -31.69
CA LEU A 351 -7.60 -45.35 -30.25
C LEU A 351 -7.99 -43.94 -29.82
N LEU A 352 -7.23 -42.93 -30.27
CA LEU A 352 -7.52 -41.52 -29.94
C LEU A 352 -8.83 -41.05 -30.56
N HIS A 353 -9.11 -41.46 -31.80
CA HIS A 353 -10.38 -41.19 -32.49
C HIS A 353 -11.58 -41.70 -31.69
N LEU A 354 -11.55 -42.96 -31.26
CA LEU A 354 -12.62 -43.59 -30.49
C LEU A 354 -12.79 -42.90 -29.12
N ALA A 355 -11.70 -42.67 -28.40
CA ALA A 355 -11.73 -42.02 -27.09
C ALA A 355 -12.30 -40.60 -27.17
N ALA A 356 -11.80 -39.77 -28.10
CA ALA A 356 -12.25 -38.40 -28.30
C ALA A 356 -13.73 -38.32 -28.70
N HIS A 357 -14.24 -39.26 -29.50
CA HIS A 357 -15.64 -39.27 -29.93
C HIS A 357 -16.62 -39.65 -28.83
N VAL A 358 -16.24 -40.53 -27.90
CA VAL A 358 -17.08 -40.81 -26.73
C VAL A 358 -17.00 -39.65 -25.74
N GLU A 359 -15.80 -39.11 -25.53
CA GLU A 359 -15.52 -38.06 -24.56
C GLU A 359 -16.05 -36.67 -24.97
N GLN A 360 -16.42 -36.44 -26.24
CA GLN A 360 -17.00 -35.15 -26.68
C GLN A 360 -18.28 -34.74 -25.92
N TYR A 361 -18.95 -35.70 -25.28
CA TYR A 361 -20.17 -35.47 -24.50
C TYR A 361 -19.90 -35.21 -23.01
N SER A 362 -18.63 -35.28 -22.58
CA SER A 362 -18.20 -35.02 -21.21
C SER A 362 -17.61 -33.62 -21.08
N THR A 363 -17.92 -32.95 -19.97
CA THR A 363 -17.32 -31.65 -19.61
C THR A 363 -16.03 -31.79 -18.78
N HIS A 364 -15.56 -33.03 -18.57
CA HIS A 364 -14.40 -33.28 -17.73
C HIS A 364 -13.09 -32.80 -18.39
N PRO A 365 -12.12 -32.23 -17.65
CA PRO A 365 -10.87 -31.73 -18.25
C PRO A 365 -10.06 -32.76 -19.06
N ILE A 366 -10.14 -34.05 -18.70
CA ILE A 366 -9.52 -35.15 -19.47
C ILE A 366 -10.21 -35.34 -20.82
N ALA A 367 -11.54 -35.25 -20.85
CA ALA A 367 -12.34 -35.36 -22.07
C ALA A 367 -11.94 -34.26 -23.06
N THR A 368 -11.88 -33.03 -22.57
CA THR A 368 -11.43 -31.88 -23.35
C THR A 368 -10.01 -32.06 -23.89
N ALA A 369 -9.10 -32.64 -23.09
CA ALA A 369 -7.73 -32.92 -23.54
C ALA A 369 -7.68 -33.95 -24.68
N LEU A 370 -8.50 -35.00 -24.62
CA LEU A 370 -8.60 -36.03 -25.67
C LEU A 370 -9.21 -35.45 -26.95
N CYS A 371 -10.29 -34.67 -26.84
CA CYS A 371 -10.89 -33.98 -27.98
C CYS A 371 -9.92 -32.96 -28.63
N ASN A 372 -9.15 -32.22 -27.83
CA ASN A 372 -8.16 -31.28 -28.35
C ASN A 372 -6.97 -31.98 -29.03
N ALA A 373 -6.57 -33.16 -28.54
CA ALA A 373 -5.53 -33.96 -29.15
C ALA A 373 -5.97 -34.56 -30.50
N TYR A 374 -7.27 -34.83 -30.68
CA TYR A 374 -7.82 -35.36 -31.91
C TYR A 374 -8.36 -34.26 -32.84
N LYS A 375 -7.58 -33.88 -33.86
CA LYS A 375 -7.91 -32.72 -34.73
C LYS A 375 -8.77 -33.04 -35.95
N ASP A 376 -9.04 -34.31 -36.24
CA ASP A 376 -9.69 -34.73 -37.48
C ASP A 376 -11.18 -35.07 -37.29
N ASN A 377 -12.06 -34.09 -37.45
CA ASN A 377 -13.51 -34.25 -37.25
C ASN A 377 -14.26 -34.72 -38.52
N SER A 378 -13.56 -35.36 -39.46
CA SER A 378 -14.15 -35.77 -40.74
C SER A 378 -14.92 -37.11 -40.71
N CYS A 379 -15.04 -37.78 -39.55
CA CYS A 379 -15.86 -38.99 -39.39
C CYS A 379 -17.34 -38.67 -39.10
N ASP A 380 -18.27 -39.40 -39.73
CA ASP A 380 -19.72 -39.40 -39.43
C ASP A 380 -20.07 -40.42 -38.32
N CYS A 381 -19.21 -40.51 -37.31
CA CYS A 381 -19.27 -41.49 -36.23
C CYS A 381 -20.35 -41.09 -35.20
N LYS A 382 -21.44 -41.89 -35.08
CA LYS A 382 -22.49 -41.68 -34.08
C LYS A 382 -22.26 -42.51 -32.83
N VAL A 383 -22.23 -41.85 -31.67
CA VAL A 383 -22.19 -42.50 -30.36
C VAL A 383 -23.62 -42.60 -29.82
N GLU A 384 -24.05 -43.80 -29.44
CA GLU A 384 -25.38 -44.08 -28.91
C GLU A 384 -25.31 -44.55 -27.44
N ASN A 385 -26.36 -44.30 -26.66
CA ASN A 385 -26.51 -44.77 -25.27
C ASN A 385 -25.44 -44.29 -24.26
N ILE A 386 -24.96 -43.05 -24.42
CA ILE A 386 -23.96 -42.43 -23.52
C ILE A 386 -24.44 -42.40 -22.07
N LYS A 387 -23.58 -42.83 -21.15
CA LYS A 387 -23.75 -42.67 -19.71
C LYS A 387 -22.47 -42.17 -19.06
N GLU A 388 -22.58 -41.07 -18.33
CA GLU A 388 -21.51 -40.59 -17.47
C GLU A 388 -21.71 -41.11 -16.05
N ILE A 389 -20.70 -41.80 -15.52
CA ILE A 389 -20.71 -42.37 -14.18
C ILE A 389 -19.66 -41.65 -13.35
N ALA A 390 -20.13 -40.91 -12.33
CA ALA A 390 -19.27 -40.14 -11.45
C ALA A 390 -18.17 -41.02 -10.82
N GLY A 391 -16.91 -40.64 -11.03
CA GLY A 391 -15.73 -41.37 -10.52
C GLY A 391 -15.33 -42.61 -11.33
N GLN A 392 -16.03 -42.94 -12.43
CA GLN A 392 -15.71 -44.08 -13.31
C GLN A 392 -15.51 -43.68 -14.78
N GLY A 393 -16.03 -42.52 -15.20
CA GLY A 393 -15.83 -41.98 -16.55
C GLY A 393 -17.11 -42.06 -17.39
N ILE A 394 -16.94 -42.12 -18.70
CA ILE A 394 -18.03 -42.16 -19.69
C ILE A 394 -18.06 -43.51 -20.41
N SER A 395 -19.26 -44.02 -20.70
CA SER A 395 -19.49 -45.30 -21.38
C SER A 395 -20.52 -45.20 -22.48
#